data_AF-A0A8B6DXW3-F1
#
_entry.id   AF-A0A8B6DXW3-F1
#
_cell.length_a   1.000
_cell.length_b   1.000
_cell.length_c   1.000
_cell.angle_alpha   90.00
_cell.angle_beta   90.00
_cell.angle_gamma   90.00
#
_symmetry.space_group_name_H-M   'P 1'
#
loop_
_entity.id
_entity.type
_entity.pdbx_description
1 polymer ?
#
loop_
_entity_poly.entity_id
_entity_poly.type
_entity_poly.pdbx_seq_one_letter_code
_entity_poly.pdbx_strand_id
1 'polypeptide(L)'
;MSEVLTTNMDRDALNNDGFRLSVISSTVVLLEQFSAVYDNYPSYQEIFSPIKCQCGKLPVSNYPESLQKQIQRLVNNITDGMETKRKPLLMQKKKPPPLKMFEPKIEEVFDDRKKRKGGSKEINEKQKLVHKYKKEMKGAIREIRKDSYMIAQVQFQEQKEKDDERKRKVKQLYGLLANQEGDYRAMKRNKSHNENKEK
;
A
#
# COMPACT_ATOMS: atom_id res chain seq x y z
N MET A 1 -15.11 69.36 -26.22
CA MET A 1 -14.50 68.09 -26.69
C MET A 1 -14.72 67.84 -28.19
N SER A 2 -14.93 68.84 -29.08
CA SER A 2 -15.26 68.50 -30.48
C SER A 2 -14.84 69.50 -31.58
N GLU A 3 -13.74 70.25 -31.41
CA GLU A 3 -13.18 71.02 -32.54
C GLU A 3 -11.91 70.36 -33.12
N VAL A 4 -11.16 69.64 -32.27
CA VAL A 4 -9.86 69.03 -32.64
C VAL A 4 -10.01 67.86 -33.63
N LEU A 5 -11.14 67.15 -33.62
CA LEU A 5 -11.33 65.91 -34.40
C LEU A 5 -12.22 66.09 -35.64
N THR A 6 -12.75 67.29 -35.92
CA THR A 6 -13.87 67.48 -36.86
C THR A 6 -13.61 68.46 -38.02
N THR A 7 -12.43 69.05 -38.17
CA THR A 7 -12.25 70.12 -39.17
C THR A 7 -10.93 70.07 -39.96
N ASN A 8 -11.03 70.29 -41.27
CA ASN A 8 -9.93 70.76 -42.12
C ASN A 8 -9.56 72.17 -41.64
N MET A 9 -8.55 72.29 -40.77
CA MET A 9 -8.07 73.56 -40.21
C MET A 9 -6.85 74.06 -40.98
N ASP A 10 -6.80 75.36 -41.27
CA ASP A 10 -5.64 76.02 -41.87
C ASP A 10 -4.42 75.98 -40.94
N ARG A 11 -3.20 75.89 -41.51
CA ARG A 11 -1.95 75.73 -40.74
C ARG A 11 -1.70 76.84 -39.71
N ASP A 12 -2.18 78.05 -39.97
CA ASP A 12 -2.00 79.19 -39.07
C ASP A 12 -2.93 79.15 -37.86
N ALA A 13 -4.12 78.52 -37.99
CA ALA A 13 -5.04 78.32 -36.88
C ALA A 13 -4.55 77.27 -35.85
N LEU A 14 -3.67 76.36 -36.29
CA LEU A 14 -3.07 75.29 -35.48
C LEU A 14 -1.91 75.77 -34.58
N ASN A 15 -1.40 76.99 -34.81
CA ASN A 15 -0.26 77.55 -34.05
C ASN A 15 -0.67 78.26 -32.75
N ASN A 16 -1.91 78.11 -32.31
CA ASN A 16 -2.39 78.65 -31.03
C ASN A 16 -2.03 77.73 -29.85
N ASP A 17 -1.48 78.30 -28.78
CA ASP A 17 -1.15 77.53 -27.57
C ASP A 17 -2.39 76.90 -26.91
N GLY A 18 -3.54 77.55 -27.00
CA GLY A 18 -4.82 76.98 -26.57
C GLY A 18 -5.19 75.71 -27.34
N PHE A 19 -4.96 75.69 -28.66
CA PHE A 19 -5.18 74.50 -29.47
C PHE A 19 -4.19 73.39 -29.07
N ARG A 20 -2.90 73.69 -28.95
CA ARG A 20 -1.86 72.73 -28.53
C ARG A 20 -2.18 72.10 -27.17
N LEU A 21 -2.59 72.90 -26.19
CA LEU A 21 -3.01 72.41 -24.87
C LEU A 21 -4.28 71.56 -24.95
N SER A 22 -5.24 71.92 -25.81
CA SER A 22 -6.47 71.14 -26.00
C SER A 22 -6.20 69.76 -26.63
N VAL A 23 -5.24 69.67 -27.57
CA VAL A 23 -4.80 68.40 -28.16
C VAL A 23 -4.17 67.53 -27.07
N ILE A 24 -3.26 68.08 -26.28
CA ILE A 24 -2.59 67.34 -25.20
C ILE A 24 -3.59 66.86 -24.15
N SER A 25 -4.56 67.69 -23.75
CA SER A 25 -5.60 67.27 -22.81
C SER A 25 -6.46 66.15 -23.40
N SER A 26 -6.82 66.25 -24.69
CA SER A 26 -7.62 65.21 -25.37
C SER A 26 -6.86 63.90 -25.50
N THR A 27 -5.55 63.94 -25.81
CA THR A 27 -4.73 62.72 -25.89
C THR A 27 -4.54 62.07 -24.52
N VAL A 28 -4.39 62.85 -23.45
CA VAL A 28 -4.33 62.34 -22.07
C VAL A 28 -5.63 61.64 -21.68
N VAL A 29 -6.79 62.22 -22.00
CA VAL A 29 -8.10 61.58 -21.73
C VAL A 29 -8.26 60.28 -22.53
N LEU A 30 -7.85 60.27 -23.79
CA LEU A 30 -7.87 59.05 -24.59
C LEU A 30 -6.95 57.97 -24.02
N LEU A 31 -5.74 58.34 -23.60
CA LEU A 31 -4.79 57.41 -22.99
C LEU A 31 -5.30 56.85 -21.65
N GLU A 32 -6.02 57.64 -20.86
CA GLU A 32 -6.67 57.18 -19.63
C GLU A 32 -7.77 56.14 -19.94
N GLN A 33 -8.59 56.39 -20.96
CA GLN A 33 -9.59 55.43 -21.42
C GLN A 33 -8.95 54.14 -21.97
N PHE A 34 -7.88 54.26 -22.76
CA PHE A 34 -7.14 53.10 -23.25
C PHE A 34 -6.50 52.30 -22.12
N SER A 35 -5.94 52.97 -21.11
CA SER A 35 -5.39 52.33 -19.92
C SER A 35 -6.45 51.46 -19.23
N ALA A 36 -7.67 51.98 -19.05
CA ALA A 36 -8.77 51.20 -18.45
C ALA A 36 -9.20 49.98 -19.31
N VAL A 37 -9.25 50.12 -20.64
CA VAL A 37 -9.63 49.02 -21.55
C VAL A 37 -8.59 47.90 -21.57
N TYR A 38 -7.31 48.27 -21.59
CA TYR A 38 -6.20 47.31 -21.68
C TYR A 38 -5.75 46.75 -20.33
N ASP A 39 -6.37 47.17 -19.23
CA ASP A 39 -6.01 46.79 -17.87
C ASP A 39 -6.02 45.25 -17.66
N ASN A 40 -6.87 44.51 -18.36
CA ASN A 40 -6.96 43.05 -18.22
C ASN A 40 -5.90 42.26 -19.00
N TYR A 41 -5.08 42.92 -19.82
CA TYR A 41 -4.11 42.24 -20.67
C TYR A 41 -2.76 42.04 -19.96
N PRO A 42 -2.11 40.88 -20.13
CA PRO A 42 -0.78 40.63 -19.54
C PRO A 42 0.31 41.49 -20.17
N SER A 43 0.07 42.06 -21.35
CA SER A 43 0.98 42.95 -22.10
C SER A 43 0.86 44.43 -21.72
N TYR A 44 0.09 44.75 -20.67
CA TYR A 44 -0.15 46.12 -20.22
C TYR A 44 1.16 46.86 -19.91
N GLN A 45 2.08 46.18 -19.23
CA GLN A 45 3.36 46.75 -18.82
C GLN A 45 4.22 47.18 -20.03
N GLU A 46 4.27 46.35 -21.06
CA GLU A 46 5.06 46.59 -22.27
C GLU A 46 4.50 47.74 -23.11
N ILE A 47 3.17 47.87 -23.18
CA ILE A 47 2.49 48.92 -23.95
C ILE A 47 2.61 50.29 -23.26
N PHE A 48 2.38 50.36 -21.95
CA PHE A 48 2.31 51.64 -21.22
C PHE A 48 3.65 52.11 -20.63
N SER A 49 4.68 51.25 -20.57
CA SER A 49 6.04 51.64 -20.18
C SER A 49 6.63 52.81 -20.99
N PRO A 50 6.64 52.78 -22.35
CA PRO A 50 7.15 53.91 -23.14
C PRO A 50 6.31 55.18 -22.95
N ILE A 51 5.00 55.04 -22.78
CA ILE A 51 4.07 56.17 -22.57
C ILE A 51 4.37 56.86 -21.24
N LYS A 52 4.56 56.10 -20.16
CA LYS A 52 4.98 56.64 -18.85
C LYS A 52 6.31 57.41 -18.96
N CYS A 53 7.28 56.87 -19.71
CA CYS A 53 8.56 57.54 -19.94
C CYS A 53 8.39 58.85 -20.73
N GLN A 54 7.51 58.88 -21.73
CA GLN A 54 7.20 60.09 -22.49
C GLN A 54 6.50 61.16 -21.62
N CYS A 55 5.56 60.77 -20.77
CA CYS A 55 4.91 61.68 -19.83
C CYS A 55 5.91 62.35 -18.88
N GLY A 56 6.96 61.64 -18.46
CA GLY A 56 8.04 62.19 -17.62
C GLY A 56 8.96 63.19 -18.34
N LYS A 57 8.97 63.23 -19.67
CA LYS A 57 9.77 64.17 -20.48
C LYS A 57 9.03 65.47 -20.80
N LEU A 58 7.74 65.53 -20.50
CA LEU A 58 6.93 66.72 -20.77
C LEU A 58 7.32 67.86 -19.82
N PRO A 59 7.40 69.12 -20.28
CA PRO A 59 7.63 70.28 -19.43
C PRO A 59 6.37 70.63 -18.63
N VAL A 60 6.02 69.79 -17.67
CA VAL A 60 4.76 69.88 -16.88
C VAL A 60 4.65 71.22 -16.13
N SER A 61 5.77 71.85 -15.79
CA SER A 61 5.82 73.17 -15.13
C SER A 61 5.16 74.29 -15.92
N ASN A 62 5.12 74.17 -17.25
CA ASN A 62 4.62 75.22 -18.14
C ASN A 62 3.13 75.03 -18.47
N TYR A 63 2.49 74.00 -17.93
CA TYR A 63 1.10 73.68 -18.21
C TYR A 63 0.16 74.18 -17.12
N PRO A 64 -1.12 74.46 -17.46
CA PRO A 64 -2.16 74.78 -16.47
C PRO A 64 -2.32 73.66 -15.43
N GLU A 65 -2.62 74.02 -14.18
CA GLU A 65 -2.74 73.07 -13.06
C GLU A 65 -3.71 71.92 -13.33
N SER A 66 -4.78 72.16 -14.09
CA SER A 66 -5.75 71.15 -14.49
C SER A 66 -5.11 70.04 -15.32
N LEU A 67 -4.26 70.39 -16.28
CA LEU A 67 -3.57 69.45 -17.15
C LEU A 67 -2.45 68.73 -16.40
N GLN A 68 -1.74 69.41 -15.50
CA GLN A 68 -0.74 68.78 -14.64
C GLN A 68 -1.35 67.66 -13.79
N LYS A 69 -2.52 67.91 -13.17
CA LYS A 69 -3.26 66.92 -12.38
C LYS A 69 -3.73 65.75 -13.24
N GLN A 70 -4.18 65.99 -14.48
CA GLN A 70 -4.58 64.92 -15.41
C GLN A 70 -3.39 64.02 -15.78
N ILE A 71 -2.23 64.59 -16.09
CA ILE A 71 -1.02 63.83 -16.40
C ILE A 71 -0.57 63.01 -15.19
N GLN A 72 -0.58 63.59 -13.99
CA GLN A 72 -0.23 62.87 -12.76
C GLN A 72 -1.17 61.69 -12.49
N ARG A 73 -2.49 61.88 -12.67
CA ARG A 73 -3.47 60.79 -12.55
C ARG A 73 -3.20 59.67 -13.53
N LEU A 74 -2.93 60.00 -14.80
CA LEU A 74 -2.58 59.02 -15.81
C LEU A 74 -1.32 58.24 -15.44
N VAL A 75 -0.27 58.91 -14.95
CA VAL A 75 0.97 58.23 -14.53
C VAL A 75 0.71 57.27 -13.36
N ASN A 76 -0.10 57.69 -12.39
CA ASN A 76 -0.46 56.86 -11.23
C ASN A 76 -1.31 55.64 -11.65
N ASN A 77 -2.30 55.83 -12.53
CA ASN A 77 -3.11 54.73 -13.05
C ASN A 77 -2.26 53.71 -13.83
N ILE A 78 -1.28 54.20 -14.60
CA ILE A 78 -0.34 53.32 -15.31
C ILE A 78 0.55 52.56 -14.33
N THR A 79 1.07 53.21 -13.29
CA THR A 79 1.90 52.52 -12.29
C THR A 79 1.15 51.42 -11.57
N ASP A 80 -0.07 51.69 -11.14
CA ASP A 80 -0.88 50.73 -10.38
C ASP A 80 -1.25 49.51 -11.25
N GLY A 81 -1.52 49.74 -12.54
CA GLY A 81 -1.77 48.66 -13.51
C GLY A 81 -0.54 47.81 -13.84
N MET A 82 0.68 48.36 -13.70
CA MET A 82 1.93 47.62 -13.96
C MET A 82 2.28 46.63 -12.85
N GLU A 83 1.95 46.94 -11.59
CA GLU A 83 2.36 46.12 -10.44
C GLU A 83 1.55 44.83 -10.27
N THR A 84 0.33 44.77 -10.80
CA THR A 84 -0.67 43.82 -10.31
C THR A 84 -0.80 42.50 -11.08
N LYS A 85 -0.16 42.31 -12.25
CA LYS A 85 -0.68 41.33 -13.23
C LYS A 85 0.30 40.37 -13.90
N ARG A 86 1.61 40.48 -13.67
CA ARG A 86 2.57 39.65 -14.42
C ARG A 86 2.71 38.25 -13.83
N LYS A 87 2.16 37.25 -14.52
CA LYS A 87 2.44 35.83 -14.28
C LYS A 87 3.37 35.30 -15.38
N PRO A 88 4.40 34.51 -15.04
CA PRO A 88 5.25 33.89 -16.05
C PRO A 88 4.43 32.93 -16.92
N LEU A 89 4.76 32.86 -18.21
CA LEU A 89 4.16 31.87 -19.11
C LEU A 89 4.55 30.46 -18.64
N LEU A 90 3.54 29.62 -18.44
CA LEU A 90 3.73 28.22 -18.10
C LEU A 90 3.57 27.37 -19.36
N MET A 91 4.51 26.45 -19.60
CA MET A 91 4.37 25.46 -20.65
C MET A 91 3.09 24.65 -20.44
N GLN A 92 2.36 24.34 -21.52
CA GLN A 92 1.13 23.55 -21.46
C GLN A 92 1.40 22.20 -20.77
N LYS A 93 0.89 22.04 -19.54
CA LYS A 93 1.02 20.80 -18.78
C LYS A 93 -0.05 19.81 -19.23
N LYS A 94 0.36 18.66 -19.77
CA LYS A 94 -0.55 17.54 -20.04
C LYS A 94 -0.92 16.84 -18.74
N LYS A 95 -2.18 16.41 -18.62
CA LYS A 95 -2.61 15.59 -17.49
C LYS A 95 -1.91 14.22 -17.57
N PRO A 96 -1.45 13.65 -16.44
CA PRO A 96 -0.82 12.33 -16.45
C PRO A 96 -1.82 11.26 -16.90
N PRO A 97 -1.39 10.22 -17.64
CA PRO A 97 -2.26 9.13 -18.04
C PRO A 97 -2.73 8.33 -16.81
N PRO A 98 -3.98 7.84 -16.80
CA PRO A 98 -4.48 7.02 -15.70
C PRO A 98 -3.75 5.68 -15.63
N LEU A 99 -3.75 5.07 -14.44
CA LEU A 99 -3.20 3.74 -14.21
C LEU A 99 -3.98 2.70 -15.02
N LYS A 100 -3.26 1.70 -15.56
CA LYS A 100 -3.89 0.57 -16.25
C LYS A 100 -4.65 -0.30 -15.25
N MET A 101 -5.94 -0.46 -15.46
CA MET A 101 -6.80 -1.35 -14.68
C MET A 101 -6.77 -2.75 -15.30
N PHE A 102 -6.60 -3.79 -14.48
CA PHE A 102 -6.67 -5.18 -14.91
C PHE A 102 -7.93 -5.85 -14.37
N GLU A 103 -8.52 -6.72 -15.16
CA GLU A 103 -9.70 -7.50 -14.73
C GLU A 103 -9.27 -8.69 -13.87
N PRO A 104 -9.92 -8.89 -12.71
CA PRO A 104 -9.60 -10.01 -11.83
C PRO A 104 -10.10 -11.32 -12.43
N LYS A 105 -9.26 -12.37 -12.37
CA LYS A 105 -9.62 -13.71 -12.82
C LYS A 105 -10.36 -14.47 -11.71
N ILE A 106 -11.68 -14.37 -11.69
CA ILE A 106 -12.56 -14.99 -10.69
C ILE A 106 -13.41 -16.08 -11.39
N GLU A 107 -13.66 -17.19 -10.71
CA GLU A 107 -14.62 -18.21 -11.15
C GLU A 107 -16.01 -17.84 -10.63
N GLU A 108 -17.06 -17.89 -11.47
CA GLU A 108 -18.43 -17.49 -11.10
C GLU A 108 -19.03 -18.33 -9.95
N VAL A 109 -18.68 -19.62 -9.90
CA VAL A 109 -19.14 -20.54 -8.85
C VAL A 109 -17.91 -21.12 -8.15
N PHE A 110 -17.63 -20.60 -6.96
CA PHE A 110 -16.50 -21.01 -6.14
C PHE A 110 -16.92 -22.03 -5.08
N ASP A 111 -16.47 -23.28 -5.23
CA ASP A 111 -16.68 -24.37 -4.26
C ASP A 111 -15.38 -24.63 -3.47
N ASP A 112 -15.29 -24.23 -2.20
CA ASP A 112 -14.12 -24.49 -1.33
C ASP A 112 -13.76 -25.98 -1.19
N ARG A 113 -14.76 -26.86 -1.25
CA ARG A 113 -14.58 -28.32 -1.13
C ARG A 113 -14.01 -28.95 -2.39
N LYS A 114 -14.12 -28.25 -3.53
CA LYS A 114 -13.62 -28.74 -4.81
C LYS A 114 -12.19 -28.27 -4.97
N LYS A 115 -11.26 -29.20 -5.17
CA LYS A 115 -9.89 -28.80 -5.53
C LYS A 115 -9.96 -27.95 -6.80
N ARG A 116 -9.27 -26.80 -6.77
CA ARG A 116 -9.19 -25.85 -7.89
C ARG A 116 -8.95 -26.60 -9.19
N LYS A 117 -9.83 -26.41 -10.18
CA LYS A 117 -9.75 -27.06 -11.50
C LYS A 117 -8.74 -26.35 -12.41
N GLY A 118 -7.59 -25.96 -11.87
CA GLY A 118 -6.52 -25.39 -12.69
C GLY A 118 -5.87 -26.48 -13.53
N GLY A 119 -5.95 -26.38 -14.85
CA GLY A 119 -5.26 -27.28 -15.78
C GLY A 119 -6.18 -28.23 -16.56
N SER A 120 -5.57 -29.10 -17.37
CA SER A 120 -6.30 -30.07 -18.20
C SER A 120 -7.01 -31.14 -17.35
N LYS A 121 -8.09 -31.73 -17.89
CA LYS A 121 -8.85 -32.79 -17.22
C LYS A 121 -7.96 -33.95 -16.77
N GLU A 122 -7.01 -34.33 -17.61
CA GLU A 122 -6.07 -35.43 -17.38
C GLU A 122 -5.18 -35.22 -16.15
N ILE A 123 -4.66 -34.00 -15.95
CA ILE A 123 -3.82 -33.67 -14.78
C ILE A 123 -4.62 -33.83 -13.48
N ASN A 124 -5.87 -33.35 -13.49
CA ASN A 124 -6.75 -33.43 -12.34
C ASN A 124 -7.10 -34.88 -11.97
N GLU A 125 -7.33 -35.73 -12.97
CA GLU A 125 -7.60 -37.16 -12.77
C GLU A 125 -6.39 -37.90 -12.20
N LYS A 126 -5.18 -37.64 -12.73
CA LYS A 126 -3.93 -38.19 -12.20
C LYS A 126 -3.74 -37.82 -10.73
N GLN A 127 -3.94 -36.54 -10.38
CA GLN A 127 -3.81 -36.09 -8.99
C GLN A 127 -4.86 -36.74 -8.06
N LYS A 128 -6.09 -36.92 -8.54
CA LYS A 128 -7.16 -37.62 -7.79
C LYS A 128 -6.76 -39.07 -7.52
N LEU A 129 -6.18 -39.75 -8.51
CA LEU A 129 -5.73 -41.13 -8.39
C LEU A 129 -4.58 -41.26 -7.38
N VAL A 130 -3.58 -40.38 -7.46
CA VAL A 130 -2.45 -40.34 -6.52
C VAL A 130 -2.93 -40.08 -5.09
N HIS A 131 -3.91 -39.19 -4.90
CA HIS A 131 -4.46 -38.91 -3.57
C HIS A 131 -5.16 -40.13 -2.97
N LYS A 132 -5.98 -40.84 -3.77
CA LYS A 132 -6.63 -42.09 -3.34
C LYS A 132 -5.59 -43.13 -2.96
N TYR A 133 -4.61 -43.39 -3.82
CA TYR A 133 -3.54 -44.34 -3.57
C TYR A 133 -2.82 -44.07 -2.24
N LYS A 134 -2.39 -42.82 -1.99
CA LYS A 134 -1.71 -42.44 -0.74
C LYS A 134 -2.60 -42.61 0.48
N LYS A 135 -3.91 -42.33 0.37
CA LYS A 135 -4.86 -42.46 1.47
C LYS A 135 -5.06 -43.93 1.84
N GLU A 136 -5.28 -44.79 0.86
CA GLU A 136 -5.46 -46.24 1.05
C GLU A 136 -4.19 -46.88 1.61
N MET A 137 -3.03 -46.57 1.02
CA MET A 137 -1.72 -47.07 1.48
C MET A 137 -1.47 -46.69 2.96
N LYS A 138 -1.74 -45.43 3.34
CA LYS A 138 -1.60 -44.99 4.73
C LYS A 138 -2.61 -45.65 5.66
N GLY A 139 -3.81 -45.99 5.17
CA GLY A 139 -4.81 -46.78 5.90
C GLY A 139 -4.29 -48.19 6.18
N ALA A 140 -3.92 -48.91 5.12
CA ALA A 140 -3.43 -50.28 5.21
C ALA A 140 -2.22 -50.41 6.16
N ILE A 141 -1.22 -49.52 6.04
CA ILE A 141 -0.04 -49.53 6.91
C ILE A 141 -0.43 -49.32 8.39
N ARG A 142 -1.45 -48.50 8.68
CA ARG A 142 -1.90 -48.29 10.06
C ARG A 142 -2.56 -49.52 10.65
N GLU A 143 -3.37 -50.23 9.88
CA GLU A 143 -3.98 -51.48 10.34
C GLU A 143 -2.91 -52.57 10.56
N ILE A 144 -1.98 -52.75 9.62
CA ILE A 144 -0.86 -53.71 9.78
C ILE A 144 -0.06 -53.46 11.07
N ARG A 145 0.18 -52.19 11.42
CA ARG A 145 0.88 -51.83 12.67
C ARG A 145 0.06 -52.16 13.91
N LYS A 146 -1.25 -51.91 13.89
CA LYS A 146 -2.15 -52.28 15.00
C LYS A 146 -2.19 -53.79 15.18
N ASP A 147 -2.30 -54.54 14.09
CA ASP A 147 -2.34 -56.00 14.10
C ASP A 147 -1.02 -56.57 14.65
N SER A 148 0.12 -56.03 14.19
CA SER A 148 1.44 -56.43 14.69
C SER A 148 1.59 -56.18 16.19
N TYR A 149 1.11 -55.03 16.67
CA TYR A 149 1.12 -54.70 18.10
C TYR A 149 0.23 -55.65 18.90
N MET A 150 -0.97 -55.96 18.40
CA MET A 150 -1.89 -56.89 19.05
C MET A 150 -1.30 -58.29 19.15
N ILE A 151 -0.69 -58.80 18.07
CA ILE A 151 -0.01 -60.10 18.07
C ILE A 151 1.13 -60.12 19.08
N ALA A 152 1.97 -59.08 19.11
CA ALA A 152 3.08 -58.98 20.05
C ALA A 152 2.60 -58.98 21.51
N GLN A 153 1.51 -58.27 21.80
CA GLN A 153 0.91 -58.22 23.14
C GLN A 153 0.38 -59.60 23.57
N VAL A 154 -0.29 -60.33 22.67
CA VAL A 154 -0.78 -61.69 22.95
C VAL A 154 0.39 -62.63 23.21
N GLN A 155 1.40 -62.64 22.35
CA GLN A 155 2.59 -63.48 22.53
C GLN A 155 3.31 -63.19 23.84
N PHE A 156 3.45 -61.91 24.19
CA PHE A 156 4.05 -61.50 25.46
C PHE A 156 3.26 -62.02 26.66
N GLN A 157 1.93 -61.90 26.62
CA GLN A 157 1.06 -62.36 27.70
C GLN A 157 1.16 -63.89 27.87
N GLU A 158 1.12 -64.65 26.77
CA GLU A 158 1.30 -66.11 26.81
C GLU A 158 2.65 -66.53 27.39
N GLN A 159 3.73 -65.85 26.98
CA GLN A 159 5.07 -66.14 27.50
C GLN A 159 5.17 -65.83 28.99
N LYS A 160 4.61 -64.69 29.42
CA LYS A 160 4.56 -64.29 30.83
C LYS A 160 3.81 -65.31 31.69
N GLU A 161 2.66 -65.78 31.22
CA GLU A 161 1.87 -66.80 31.92
C GLU A 161 2.63 -68.12 32.05
N LYS A 162 3.27 -68.60 30.97
CA LYS A 162 4.12 -69.81 30.99
C LYS A 162 5.29 -69.68 31.97
N ASP A 163 5.93 -68.51 32.01
CA ASP A 163 7.05 -68.26 32.91
C ASP A 163 6.61 -68.16 34.37
N ASP A 164 5.46 -67.54 34.64
CA ASP A 164 4.86 -67.47 35.97
C ASP A 164 4.45 -68.85 36.48
N GLU A 165 3.84 -69.68 35.63
CA GLU A 165 3.53 -71.08 35.94
C GLU A 165 4.78 -71.89 36.24
N ARG A 166 5.83 -71.76 35.41
CA ARG A 166 7.11 -72.44 35.62
C ARG A 166 7.73 -72.03 36.96
N LYS A 167 7.79 -70.74 37.25
CA LYS A 167 8.31 -70.21 38.53
C LYS A 167 7.53 -70.75 39.72
N ARG A 168 6.19 -70.81 39.63
CA ARG A 168 5.33 -71.39 40.68
C ARG A 168 5.66 -72.87 40.91
N LYS A 169 5.75 -73.67 39.86
CA LYS A 169 6.10 -75.10 39.94
C LYS A 169 7.48 -75.32 40.54
N VAL A 170 8.48 -74.57 40.07
CA VAL A 170 9.85 -74.63 40.61
C VAL A 170 9.87 -74.26 42.08
N LYS A 171 9.20 -73.18 42.49
CA LYS A 171 9.09 -72.78 43.90
C LYS A 171 8.45 -73.86 44.77
N GLN A 172 7.40 -74.52 44.28
CA GLN A 172 6.77 -75.65 44.97
C GLN A 172 7.74 -76.83 45.13
N LEU A 173 8.45 -77.21 44.07
CA LEU A 173 9.45 -78.30 44.12
C LEU A 173 10.57 -78.01 45.12
N TYR A 174 11.14 -76.79 45.09
CA TYR A 174 12.16 -76.39 46.07
C TYR A 174 11.61 -76.38 47.50
N GLY A 175 10.36 -75.95 47.71
CA GLY A 175 9.70 -76.01 49.01
C GLY A 175 9.53 -77.45 49.52
N LEU A 176 9.10 -78.37 48.65
CA LEU A 176 8.98 -79.80 48.99
C LEU A 176 10.35 -80.42 49.30
N LEU A 177 11.38 -80.11 48.52
CA LEU A 177 12.74 -80.57 48.74
C LEU A 177 13.28 -80.08 50.10
N ALA A 178 13.05 -78.82 50.44
CA ALA A 178 13.43 -78.25 51.73
C ALA A 178 12.71 -78.94 52.91
N ASN A 179 11.42 -79.28 52.75
CA ASN A 179 10.67 -80.04 53.76
C ASN A 179 11.25 -81.45 53.93
N GLN A 180 11.54 -82.17 52.84
CA GLN A 180 12.17 -83.50 52.89
C GLN A 180 13.53 -83.47 53.60
N GLU A 181 14.36 -82.47 53.32
CA GLU A 181 15.64 -82.29 54.01
C GLU A 181 15.43 -82.04 55.52
N GLY A 182 14.42 -81.23 55.87
CA GLY A 182 14.00 -81.00 57.25
C GLY A 182 13.59 -82.29 57.97
N ASP A 183 12.75 -83.11 57.33
CA ASP A 183 12.29 -84.40 57.84
C ASP A 183 13.46 -85.38 58.02
N TYR A 184 14.36 -85.46 57.04
CA TYR A 184 15.56 -86.30 57.12
C TYR A 184 16.47 -85.88 58.29
N ARG A 185 16.70 -84.57 58.47
CA ARG A 185 17.45 -84.02 59.62
C ARG A 185 16.75 -84.32 60.94
N ALA A 186 15.41 -84.31 60.99
CA ALA A 186 14.65 -84.69 62.17
C ALA A 186 14.78 -86.20 62.50
N MET A 187 14.63 -87.07 61.49
CA MET A 187 14.85 -88.51 61.66
C MET A 187 16.27 -88.83 62.13
N LYS A 188 17.30 -88.19 61.55
CA LYS A 188 18.70 -88.34 61.96
C LYS A 188 18.91 -87.96 63.42
N ARG A 189 18.31 -86.84 63.88
CA ARG A 189 18.35 -86.42 65.29
C ARG A 189 17.69 -87.44 66.22
N ASN A 190 16.48 -87.91 65.88
CA ASN A 190 15.77 -88.91 66.69
C ASN A 190 16.54 -90.24 66.77
N LYS A 191 17.15 -90.69 65.67
CA LYS A 191 18.02 -91.88 65.66
C LYS A 191 19.21 -91.71 66.60
N SER A 192 19.93 -90.59 66.52
CA SER A 192 21.05 -90.30 67.43
C SER A 192 20.63 -90.19 68.90
N HIS A 193 19.40 -89.76 69.17
CA HIS A 193 18.87 -89.67 70.53
C HIS A 193 18.48 -91.04 71.10
N ASN A 194 17.89 -91.93 70.30
CA ASN A 194 17.60 -93.32 70.70
C ASN A 194 18.88 -94.14 70.91
N GLU A 195 19.88 -94.00 70.04
CA GLU A 195 21.19 -94.68 70.19
C GLU A 195 21.94 -94.28 71.47
N ASN A 196 21.70 -93.08 72.00
CA ASN A 196 22.26 -92.62 73.27
C ASN A 196 21.44 -93.05 74.50
N LYS A 197 20.22 -93.58 74.30
CA LYS A 197 19.34 -94.08 75.37
C LYS A 197 19.47 -95.58 75.62
N GLU A 198 19.98 -96.32 74.62
CA GLU A 198 20.25 -97.77 74.68
C GLU A 198 21.67 -98.10 75.18
N LYS A 199 22.47 -97.08 75.51
CA LYS A 199 23.78 -97.19 76.18
C LYS A 199 23.66 -96.73 77.63
#